data_AF-A0A6A4HCG4-F1
#
_entry.id   AF-A0A6A4HCG4-F1
#
_cell.length_a   1.000
_cell.length_b   1.000
_cell.length_c   1.000
_cell.angle_alpha   90.00
_cell.angle_beta   90.00
_cell.angle_gamma   90.00
#
_symmetry.space_group_name_H-M   'P 1'
#
loop_
_entity.id
_entity.type
_entity.pdbx_description
1 polymer ?
#
loop_
_entity_poly.entity_id
_entity_poly.type
_entity_poly.pdbx_seq_one_letter_code
_entity_poly.pdbx_strand_id
1 'polypeptide(L)'
;IESADIFYQWLLEEGDYLRSLSKTPPKETLEMEYFVKLEALQSCVERLATFREAWQSYNPDGGHDGGPALEKKCRDEMENERKLIADIQMLEWKLEIGARWVKGSEKWDAASKLVKEANYRKALDKLEALLVARIFEMTRLNVAGTGKCL
;
A
#
# COMPACT_ATOMS: atom_id res chain seq x y z
N ILE A 1 5.96 -7.64 -42.86
CA ILE A 1 6.59 -6.45 -42.24
C ILE A 1 5.42 -5.54 -41.91
N GLU A 2 5.00 -5.53 -40.65
CA GLU A 2 3.93 -4.65 -40.17
C GLU A 2 4.29 -3.21 -40.51
N SER A 3 3.40 -2.52 -41.23
CA SER A 3 3.64 -1.20 -41.81
C SER A 3 4.05 -0.20 -40.75
N ALA A 4 4.94 0.74 -41.10
CA ALA A 4 5.31 1.88 -40.25
C ALA A 4 4.08 2.66 -39.74
N ASP A 5 2.97 2.61 -40.47
CA ASP A 5 1.69 3.20 -40.07
C ASP A 5 1.15 2.63 -38.75
N ILE A 6 1.34 1.33 -38.49
CA ILE A 6 0.90 0.68 -37.24
C ILE A 6 1.69 1.25 -36.06
N PHE A 7 2.99 1.50 -36.25
CA PHE A 7 3.83 2.09 -35.21
C PHE A 7 3.40 3.52 -34.88
N TYR A 8 3.07 4.34 -35.87
CA TYR A 8 2.58 5.71 -35.63
C TYR A 8 1.21 5.73 -34.95
N GLN A 9 0.35 4.78 -35.29
CA GLN A 9 -0.94 4.62 -34.63
C GLN A 9 -0.75 4.23 -33.14
N TRP A 10 0.12 3.24 -32.85
CA TRP A 10 0.48 2.88 -31.48
C TRP A 10 1.08 4.06 -30.71
N LEU A 11 1.93 4.87 -31.36
CA LEU A 11 2.55 6.03 -30.72
C LEU A 11 1.53 7.12 -30.36
N LEU A 12 0.51 7.32 -31.20
CA LEU A 12 -0.61 8.23 -30.92
C LEU A 12 -1.49 7.70 -29.78
N GLU A 13 -1.87 6.42 -29.84
CA GLU A 13 -2.66 5.74 -28.81
C GLU A 13 -1.94 5.76 -27.45
N GLU A 14 -0.64 5.47 -27.44
CA GLU A 14 0.21 5.54 -26.24
C GLU A 14 0.34 6.99 -25.74
N GLY A 15 0.49 7.97 -26.63
CA GLY A 15 0.55 9.38 -26.25
C GLY A 15 -0.75 9.88 -25.61
N ASP A 16 -1.89 9.44 -26.11
CA ASP A 16 -3.21 9.78 -25.54
C ASP A 16 -3.46 9.04 -24.23
N TYR A 17 -3.03 7.79 -24.12
CA TYR A 17 -3.03 7.03 -22.88
C TYR A 17 -2.19 7.71 -21.80
N LEU A 18 -0.93 8.07 -22.09
CA LEU A 18 -0.03 8.75 -21.16
C LEU A 18 -0.56 10.13 -20.74
N ARG A 19 -1.16 10.90 -21.66
CA ARG A 19 -1.84 12.17 -21.34
C ARG A 19 -3.04 11.96 -20.43
N SER A 20 -3.81 10.89 -20.63
CA SER A 20 -4.92 10.54 -19.73
C SER A 20 -4.44 10.11 -18.34
N LEU A 21 -3.22 9.57 -18.26
CA LEU A 21 -2.53 9.16 -17.03
C LEU A 21 -1.90 10.33 -16.27
N SER A 22 -1.59 11.46 -16.93
CA SER A 22 -0.99 12.64 -16.31
C SER A 22 -1.93 13.37 -15.33
N LYS A 23 -3.14 12.83 -15.08
CA LYS A 23 -4.00 13.27 -13.98
C LYS A 23 -3.21 13.13 -12.69
N THR A 24 -3.15 14.22 -11.94
CA THR A 24 -2.44 14.32 -10.66
C THR A 24 -2.70 13.06 -9.85
N PRO A 25 -1.67 12.30 -9.44
CA PRO A 25 -1.88 11.12 -8.62
C PRO A 25 -2.75 11.49 -7.41
N PRO A 26 -3.63 10.59 -6.95
CA PRO A 26 -4.41 10.83 -5.74
C PRO A 26 -3.43 11.20 -4.64
N LYS A 27 -3.39 12.49 -4.26
CA LYS A 27 -2.61 12.93 -3.12
C LYS A 27 -3.13 12.12 -1.94
N GLU A 28 -2.23 11.54 -1.15
CA GLU A 28 -2.62 10.86 0.08
C GLU A 28 -3.54 11.78 0.86
N THR A 29 -4.82 11.41 0.93
CA THR A 29 -5.83 12.17 1.64
C THR A 29 -5.93 11.65 3.06
N LEU A 30 -6.39 12.50 3.96
CA LEU A 30 -6.73 12.09 5.33
C LEU A 30 -7.76 10.94 5.33
N GLU A 31 -8.63 10.85 4.33
CA GLU A 31 -9.59 9.74 4.16
C GLU A 31 -8.90 8.41 3.84
N MET A 32 -7.86 8.42 3.00
CA MET A 32 -7.06 7.23 2.70
C MET A 32 -6.26 6.79 3.92
N GLU A 33 -5.66 7.75 4.64
CA GLU A 33 -4.97 7.46 5.91
C GLU A 33 -5.94 6.85 6.93
N TYR A 34 -7.12 7.45 7.08
CA TYR A 34 -8.18 6.96 7.96
C TYR A 34 -8.59 5.53 7.62
N PHE A 35 -8.84 5.24 6.34
CA PHE A 35 -9.16 3.89 5.88
C PHE A 35 -8.07 2.87 6.22
N VAL A 36 -6.81 3.20 5.92
CA VAL A 36 -5.67 2.31 6.22
C VAL A 36 -5.55 2.03 7.72
N LYS A 37 -5.79 3.05 8.57
CA LYS A 37 -5.81 2.87 10.03
C LYS A 37 -6.95 1.97 10.49
N LEU A 38 -8.13 2.08 9.88
CA LEU A 38 -9.26 1.19 10.18
C LEU A 38 -8.97 -0.27 9.80
N GLU A 39 -8.37 -0.54 8.63
CA GLU A 39 -7.93 -1.89 8.24
C GLU A 39 -6.87 -2.44 9.20
N ALA A 40 -5.92 -1.59 9.64
CA ALA A 40 -4.91 -1.97 10.61
C ALA A 40 -5.53 -2.32 11.98
N LEU A 41 -6.54 -1.57 12.43
CA LEU A 41 -7.28 -1.86 13.65
C LEU A 41 -8.02 -3.20 13.53
N GLN A 42 -8.72 -3.45 12.43
CA GLN A 42 -9.41 -4.72 12.21
C GLN A 42 -8.43 -5.91 12.25
N SER A 43 -7.29 -5.78 11.58
CA SER A 43 -6.24 -6.80 11.59
C SER A 43 -5.65 -7.01 13.00
N CYS A 44 -5.52 -5.94 13.80
CA CYS A 44 -5.04 -6.02 15.18
C CYS A 44 -6.03 -6.76 16.08
N VAL A 45 -7.32 -6.47 15.96
CA VAL A 45 -8.38 -7.17 16.70
C VAL A 45 -8.40 -8.66 16.34
N GLU A 46 -8.28 -9.01 15.06
CA GLU A 46 -8.19 -10.40 14.61
C GLU A 46 -6.96 -11.12 15.22
N ARG A 47 -5.79 -10.47 15.25
CA ARG A 47 -4.60 -11.03 15.91
C ARG A 47 -4.81 -11.21 17.42
N LEU A 48 -5.40 -10.25 18.11
CA LEU A 48 -5.72 -10.37 19.53
C LEU A 48 -6.70 -11.53 19.80
N ALA A 49 -7.66 -11.77 18.92
CA ALA A 49 -8.55 -12.93 19.00
C ALA A 49 -7.75 -14.25 18.90
N THR A 50 -6.83 -14.36 17.95
CA THR A 50 -5.97 -15.56 17.82
C THR A 50 -5.08 -15.78 19.03
N PHE A 51 -4.55 -14.72 19.65
CA PHE A 51 -3.77 -14.86 20.89
C PHE A 51 -4.63 -15.31 22.06
N ARG A 52 -5.87 -14.85 22.13
CA ARG A 52 -6.82 -15.30 23.15
C ARG A 52 -7.15 -16.78 23.00
N GLU A 53 -7.37 -17.25 21.78
CA GLU A 53 -7.60 -18.68 21.49
C GLU A 53 -6.35 -19.54 21.80
N ALA A 54 -5.17 -19.05 21.41
CA ALA A 54 -3.90 -19.71 21.74
C ALA A 54 -3.67 -19.80 23.26
N TRP A 55 -4.07 -18.77 24.01
CA TRP A 55 -4.00 -18.78 25.47
C TRP A 55 -5.00 -19.77 26.10
N GLN A 56 -6.22 -19.85 25.57
CA GLN A 56 -7.21 -20.82 26.05
C GLN A 56 -6.77 -22.28 25.78
N SER A 57 -5.98 -22.48 24.73
CA SER A 57 -5.44 -23.79 24.34
C SER A 57 -4.09 -24.10 25.00
N TYR A 58 -3.55 -23.18 25.79
CA TYR A 58 -2.23 -23.32 26.41
C TYR A 58 -2.26 -24.32 27.57
N ASN A 59 -1.42 -25.36 27.50
CA ASN A 59 -1.23 -26.34 28.56
C ASN A 59 0.12 -26.11 29.26
N PRO A 60 0.15 -25.65 30.53
CA PRO A 60 1.38 -25.35 31.25
C PRO A 60 2.27 -26.57 31.52
N ASP A 61 1.73 -27.79 31.50
CA ASP A 61 2.51 -29.03 31.74
C ASP A 61 3.25 -29.54 30.48
N GLY A 62 3.04 -28.91 29.31
CA GLY A 62 3.59 -29.36 28.03
C GLY A 62 5.07 -29.05 27.77
N GLY A 63 5.81 -28.55 28.77
CA GLY A 63 7.25 -28.26 28.67
C GLY A 63 7.63 -27.11 27.72
N HIS A 64 6.66 -26.36 27.20
CA HIS A 64 6.90 -25.30 26.22
C HIS A 64 7.00 -23.94 26.91
N ASP A 65 8.19 -23.35 26.91
CA ASP A 65 8.52 -22.04 27.53
C ASP A 65 7.97 -20.83 26.74
N GLY A 66 6.86 -21.02 26.04
CA GLY A 66 6.27 -20.05 25.10
C GLY A 66 5.32 -19.03 25.75
N GLY A 67 4.91 -19.25 27.00
CA GLY A 67 3.97 -18.41 27.74
C GLY A 67 4.42 -16.93 27.83
N PRO A 68 5.64 -16.62 28.32
CA PRO A 68 6.12 -15.25 28.45
C PRO A 68 6.26 -14.51 27.11
N ALA A 69 6.64 -15.23 26.04
CA ALA A 69 6.74 -14.66 24.70
C ALA A 69 5.37 -14.36 24.08
N LEU A 70 4.39 -15.25 24.29
CA LEU A 70 3.00 -15.05 23.87
C LEU A 70 2.36 -13.89 24.64
N GLU A 71 2.58 -13.82 25.94
CA GLU A 71 2.10 -12.74 26.80
C GLU A 71 2.67 -11.39 26.37
N LYS A 72 3.97 -11.31 26.11
CA LYS A 72 4.61 -10.08 25.60
C LYS A 72 3.96 -9.64 24.29
N LYS A 73 3.80 -10.56 23.32
CA LYS A 73 3.15 -10.25 22.03
C LYS A 73 1.71 -9.75 22.21
N CYS A 74 0.95 -10.35 23.12
CA CYS A 74 -0.41 -9.91 23.43
C CYS A 74 -0.41 -8.48 24.00
N ARG A 75 0.48 -8.17 24.94
CA ARG A 75 0.62 -6.82 25.51
C ARG A 75 1.01 -5.79 24.45
N ASP A 76 1.99 -6.12 23.60
CA ASP A 76 2.47 -5.23 22.54
C ASP A 76 1.32 -4.93 21.53
N GLU A 77 0.51 -5.93 21.21
CA GLU A 77 -0.63 -5.74 20.29
C GLU A 77 -1.82 -5.01 20.94
N MET A 78 -2.09 -5.20 22.24
CA MET A 78 -3.05 -4.37 22.97
C MET A 78 -2.63 -2.89 23.01
N GLU A 79 -1.33 -2.64 23.15
CA GLU A 79 -0.80 -1.28 23.10
C GLU A 79 -0.93 -0.68 21.69
N ASN A 80 -0.69 -1.49 20.66
CA ASN A 80 -0.91 -1.10 19.27
C ASN A 80 -2.38 -0.78 18.98
N GLU A 81 -3.32 -1.59 19.48
CA GLU A 81 -4.76 -1.35 19.38
C GLU A 81 -5.13 0.02 19.94
N ARG A 82 -4.66 0.35 21.15
CA ARG A 82 -4.93 1.65 21.79
C ARG A 82 -4.40 2.82 20.97
N LYS A 83 -3.18 2.71 20.43
CA LYS A 83 -2.59 3.72 19.56
C LYS A 83 -3.41 3.91 18.29
N LEU A 84 -3.82 2.81 17.65
CA LEU A 84 -4.67 2.86 16.46
C LEU A 84 -6.02 3.52 16.76
N ILE A 85 -6.66 3.20 17.88
CA ILE A 85 -7.92 3.84 18.29
C ILE A 85 -7.73 5.35 18.49
N ALA A 86 -6.66 5.78 19.15
CA ALA A 86 -6.37 7.20 19.35
C ALA A 86 -6.13 7.95 18.03
N ASP A 87 -5.35 7.36 17.11
CA ASP A 87 -5.12 7.90 15.77
C ASP A 87 -6.43 8.01 14.97
N ILE A 88 -7.27 6.97 15.01
CA ILE A 88 -8.59 6.92 14.35
C ILE A 88 -9.50 8.01 14.89
N GLN A 89 -9.56 8.20 16.22
CA GLN A 89 -10.37 9.26 16.84
C GLN A 89 -9.91 10.66 16.43
N MET A 90 -8.59 10.88 16.35
CA MET A 90 -8.04 12.15 15.86
C MET A 90 -8.45 12.41 14.41
N LEU A 91 -8.39 11.38 13.57
CA LEU A 91 -8.79 11.48 12.16
C LEU A 91 -10.31 11.66 12.01
N GLU A 92 -11.11 10.99 12.84
CA GLU A 92 -12.57 11.17 12.91
C GLU A 92 -12.93 12.63 13.25
N TRP A 93 -12.20 13.23 14.20
CA TRP A 93 -12.38 14.63 14.55
C TRP A 93 -11.97 15.58 13.41
N LYS A 94 -10.82 15.34 12.75
CA LYS A 94 -10.33 16.16 11.64
C LYS A 94 -11.21 16.09 10.39
N LEU A 95 -11.82 14.94 10.13
CA LEU A 95 -12.68 14.69 8.97
C LEU A 95 -14.17 14.92 9.26
N GLU A 96 -14.51 15.34 10.48
CA GLU A 96 -15.89 15.55 10.96
C GLU A 96 -16.78 14.31 10.75
N ILE A 97 -16.20 13.12 10.93
CA ILE A 97 -16.91 11.85 10.75
C ILE A 97 -17.71 11.54 12.01
N GLY A 98 -19.03 11.64 11.90
CA GLY A 98 -19.95 11.30 13.01
C GLY A 98 -20.14 9.81 13.26
N ALA A 99 -19.91 8.96 12.25
CA ALA A 99 -20.05 7.50 12.35
C ALA A 99 -18.87 6.79 11.69
N ARG A 100 -18.21 5.92 12.46
CA ARG A 100 -17.07 5.13 12.00
C ARG A 100 -17.43 4.29 10.78
N TRP A 101 -16.52 4.23 9.81
CA TRP A 101 -16.75 3.42 8.62
C TRP A 101 -16.67 1.93 8.98
N VAL A 102 -17.68 1.20 8.55
CA VAL A 102 -17.80 -0.25 8.78
C VAL A 102 -17.57 -0.96 7.45
N LYS A 103 -16.97 -2.14 7.50
CA LYS A 103 -16.78 -3.01 6.34
C LYS A 103 -18.12 -3.26 5.64
N GLY A 104 -18.20 -2.96 4.35
CA GLY A 104 -19.43 -3.04 3.54
C GLY A 104 -20.30 -1.78 3.55
N SER A 105 -19.87 -0.71 4.21
CA SER A 105 -20.46 0.62 3.99
C SER A 105 -19.95 1.23 2.67
N GLU A 106 -20.77 2.06 2.02
CA GLU A 106 -20.39 2.72 0.75
C GLU A 106 -19.08 3.52 0.89
N LYS A 107 -18.89 4.22 2.02
CA LYS A 107 -17.66 4.97 2.32
C LYS A 107 -16.43 4.08 2.45
N TRP A 108 -16.60 2.91 3.06
CA TRP A 108 -15.53 1.91 3.18
C TRP A 108 -15.09 1.41 1.81
N ASP A 109 -16.04 1.04 0.95
CA ASP A 109 -15.75 0.48 -0.37
C ASP A 109 -15.14 1.54 -1.30
N ALA A 110 -15.65 2.78 -1.24
CA ALA A 110 -15.10 3.91 -1.97
C ALA A 110 -13.64 4.18 -1.56
N ALA A 111 -13.35 4.25 -0.26
CA ALA A 111 -12.00 4.47 0.24
C ALA A 111 -11.06 3.29 -0.07
N SER A 112 -11.55 2.05 0.01
CA SER A 112 -10.79 0.87 -0.41
C SER A 112 -10.38 0.96 -1.88
N LYS A 113 -11.29 1.40 -2.75
CA LYS A 113 -10.99 1.60 -4.17
C LYS A 113 -9.93 2.68 -4.37
N LEU A 114 -10.07 3.82 -3.69
CA LEU A 114 -9.09 4.92 -3.77
C LEU A 114 -7.70 4.48 -3.33
N VAL A 115 -7.59 3.77 -2.20
CA VAL A 115 -6.29 3.27 -1.70
C VAL A 115 -5.67 2.26 -2.67
N LYS A 116 -6.47 1.34 -3.23
CA LYS A 116 -6.00 0.38 -4.24
C LYS A 116 -5.50 1.07 -5.51
N GLU A 117 -6.25 2.04 -6.01
CA GLU A 117 -5.88 2.81 -7.20
C GLU A 117 -4.59 3.61 -6.98
N ALA A 118 -4.44 4.25 -5.82
CA ALA A 118 -3.22 4.97 -5.48
C ALA A 118 -2.00 4.04 -5.34
N ASN A 119 -2.17 2.86 -4.72
CA ASN A 119 -1.11 1.86 -4.63
C ASN A 119 -0.71 1.32 -6.01
N TYR A 120 -1.69 1.09 -6.88
CA TYR A 120 -1.44 0.68 -8.26
C TYR A 120 -0.65 1.76 -9.02
N ARG A 121 -1.05 3.03 -8.93
CA ARG A 121 -0.33 4.14 -9.55
C ARG A 121 1.11 4.25 -9.02
N LYS A 122 1.30 4.20 -7.70
CA LYS A 122 2.66 4.20 -7.11
C LYS A 122 3.53 3.06 -7.63
N ALA A 123 2.95 1.87 -7.81
CA ALA A 123 3.66 0.72 -8.36
C ALA A 123 4.04 0.93 -9.84
N LEU A 124 3.13 1.51 -10.64
CA LEU A 124 3.41 1.91 -12.03
C LEU A 124 4.52 2.96 -12.10
N ASP A 125 4.43 4.04 -11.32
CA ASP A 125 5.43 5.12 -11.32
C ASP A 125 6.82 4.56 -10.97
N LYS A 126 6.89 3.61 -10.03
CA LYS A 126 8.14 2.92 -9.68
C LYS A 126 8.67 2.07 -10.83
N LEU A 127 7.80 1.38 -11.55
CA LEU A 127 8.20 0.57 -12.71
C LEU A 127 8.73 1.46 -13.83
N GLU A 128 8.03 2.56 -14.14
CA GLU A 128 8.46 3.55 -15.12
C GLU A 128 9.82 4.15 -14.76
N ALA A 129 10.02 4.53 -13.50
CA ALA A 129 11.31 5.03 -13.03
C ALA A 129 12.46 4.03 -13.21
N LEU A 130 12.20 2.73 -12.98
CA LEU A 130 13.18 1.66 -13.21
C LEU A 130 13.51 1.49 -14.70
N LEU A 131 12.51 1.55 -15.58
CA LEU A 131 12.71 1.47 -17.03
C LEU A 131 13.54 2.65 -17.53
N VAL A 132 13.19 3.87 -17.10
CA VAL A 132 13.94 5.09 -17.41
C VAL A 132 15.39 4.98 -16.93
N ALA A 133 15.60 4.57 -15.68
CA ALA A 133 16.94 4.34 -15.13
C ALA A 133 17.74 3.34 -15.98
N ARG A 134 17.10 2.24 -16.39
CA ARG A 134 17.75 1.22 -17.23
C ARG A 134 18.13 1.74 -18.62
N ILE A 135 17.27 2.53 -19.25
CA ILE A 135 17.55 3.16 -20.55
C ILE A 135 18.76 4.10 -20.43
N PHE A 136 18.82 4.92 -19.38
CA PHE A 136 19.96 5.79 -19.13
C PHE A 136 21.25 5.01 -18.84
N GLU A 137 21.19 3.92 -18.09
CA GLU A 137 22.33 3.02 -17.87
C GLU A 137 22.87 2.46 -19.20
N MET A 138 21.99 1.90 -20.04
CA MET A 138 22.40 1.33 -21.32
C MET A 138 22.95 2.39 -22.28
N THR A 139 22.37 3.60 -22.27
CA THR A 139 22.85 4.73 -23.07
C THR A 139 24.26 5.15 -22.63
N ARG A 140 24.51 5.24 -21.31
CA ARG A 140 25.85 5.53 -20.76
C ARG A 140 26.89 4.46 -21.14
N LEU A 141 26.51 3.18 -21.08
CA LEU A 141 27.39 2.07 -21.47
C LEU A 141 27.71 2.07 -22.97
N ASN A 142 26.73 2.38 -23.82
CA ASN A 142 26.93 2.47 -25.26
C ASN A 142 27.82 3.66 -25.65
N VAL A 143 27.75 4.80 -24.94
CA VAL A 143 28.63 5.96 -25.17
C VAL A 143 30.08 5.65 -24.76
N ALA A 144 30.29 4.87 -23.70
CA ALA A 144 31.63 4.46 -23.25
C ALA A 144 32.34 3.51 -24.23
N GLY A 145 31.62 2.87 -25.16
CA GLY A 145 32.18 1.99 -26.21
C GLY A 145 32.64 2.70 -27.50
N THR A 146 32.31 3.98 -27.67
CA THR A 146 32.64 4.77 -28.89
C THR A 146 33.76 5.79 -28.70
N GLY A 147 34.64 5.59 -27.71
CA GLY A 147 35.89 6.31 -27.61
C GLY A 147 36.79 6.04 -28.83
N LYS A 148 36.54 6.73 -29.95
CA LYS A 148 37.56 6.92 -30.99
C LYS A 148 38.68 7.71 -30.33
N CYS A 149 39.75 7.01 -29.97
CA CYS A 149 41.07 7.63 -29.90
C CYS A 149 41.35 8.22 -31.30
N LEU A 150 41.18 9.53 -31.42
CA LEU A 150 41.84 10.34 -32.46
C LEU A 150 43.13 10.88 -31.85
#